data_AF-A0AAE4SD15-F1
#
_entry.id   AF-A0AAE4SD15-F1
#
_cell.length_a   1.000
_cell.length_b   1.000
_cell.length_c   1.000
_cell.angle_alpha   90.00
_cell.angle_beta   90.00
_cell.angle_gamma   90.00
#
_symmetry.space_group_name_H-M   'P 1'
#
loop_
_entity.id
_entity.type
_entity.pdbx_description
1 polymer ?
#
loop_
_entity_poly.entity_id
_entity_poly.type
_entity_poly.pdbx_seq_one_letter_code
_entity_poly.pdbx_strand_id
1 'polypeptide(L)'
;MGWIKNPPNRLEDDRPNTKLNLLFNRGNIYVMDNHLAAAYVWLQKLDASKDYNYFHIDQHYDLGGPFPKDLLGNYPKLISDNQKMDLDSFIDLKFEGNPLHRCQLFQWDNYISLVYQVFPQWFKRRIFSCHGYRDRHLASYAYP
;
A
#
# COMPACT_ATOMS: atom_id res chain seq x y z
N MET A 1 -4.09 -0.72 -22.46
CA MET A 1 -3.17 0.34 -22.02
C MET A 1 -3.99 1.59 -21.86
N GLY A 2 -3.85 2.30 -20.74
CA GLY A 2 -4.64 3.50 -20.51
C GLY A 2 -4.64 3.96 -19.07
N TRP A 3 -5.33 5.07 -18.85
CA TRP A 3 -5.59 5.62 -17.53
C TRP A 3 -6.57 4.72 -16.77
N ILE A 4 -6.17 4.31 -15.58
CA ILE A 4 -7.07 3.77 -14.56
C ILE A 4 -7.68 4.94 -13.78
N LYS A 5 -6.85 5.95 -13.46
CA LYS A 5 -7.28 7.27 -13.00
C LYS A 5 -6.62 8.35 -13.84
N ASN A 6 -7.44 9.13 -14.54
CA ASN A 6 -6.95 10.24 -15.35
C ASN A 6 -6.42 11.35 -14.43
N PRO A 7 -5.30 11.99 -14.78
CA PRO A 7 -4.79 13.10 -14.01
C PRO A 7 -5.79 14.28 -14.09
N PRO A 8 -5.98 15.03 -13.01
CA PRO A 8 -6.73 16.28 -13.05
C PRO A 8 -5.98 17.33 -13.89
N ASN A 9 -6.68 18.39 -14.31
CA ASN A 9 -6.08 19.52 -15.02
C ASN A 9 -4.93 20.19 -14.23
N ARG A 10 -4.94 20.05 -12.91
CA ARG A 10 -3.89 20.46 -11.99
C ARG A 10 -3.81 19.41 -10.89
N LEU A 11 -2.61 18.89 -10.62
CA LEU A 11 -2.38 17.99 -9.50
C LEU A 11 -2.83 18.67 -8.20
N GLU A 12 -3.68 17.98 -7.47
CA GLU A 12 -4.22 18.49 -6.22
C GLU A 12 -3.20 18.24 -5.10
N ASP A 13 -3.01 19.23 -4.24
CA ASP A 13 -2.10 19.14 -3.09
C ASP A 13 -2.61 18.07 -2.12
N ASP A 14 -1.75 17.11 -1.80
CA ASP A 14 -2.06 15.94 -0.98
C ASP A 14 -1.60 16.16 0.47
N ARG A 15 -2.09 17.20 1.13
CA ARG A 15 -2.01 17.28 2.60
C ARG A 15 -3.31 16.67 3.14
N PRO A 16 -3.38 15.33 3.30
CA PRO A 16 -2.60 14.56 4.27
C PRO A 16 -1.93 13.24 3.76
N ASN A 17 -1.38 13.22 2.54
CA ASN A 17 -0.70 12.09 1.88
C ASN A 17 -1.61 10.87 1.57
N THR A 18 -2.90 11.10 1.40
CA THR A 18 -3.96 10.10 1.19
C THR A 18 -4.56 10.13 -0.21
N LYS A 19 -4.17 11.12 -1.02
CA LYS A 19 -4.78 11.41 -2.30
C LYS A 19 -4.00 10.77 -3.44
N LEU A 20 -4.72 10.09 -4.32
CA LEU A 20 -4.19 9.59 -5.58
C LEU A 20 -4.73 10.44 -6.72
N ASN A 21 -3.88 11.19 -7.43
CA ASN A 21 -4.30 12.00 -8.57
C ASN A 21 -4.30 11.21 -9.87
N LEU A 22 -3.39 10.24 -10.04
CA LEU A 22 -3.25 9.50 -11.28
C LEU A 22 -2.86 8.04 -11.07
N LEU A 23 -3.33 7.20 -11.97
CA LEU A 23 -2.89 5.82 -12.09
C LEU A 23 -2.96 5.40 -13.55
N PHE A 24 -1.82 5.03 -14.10
CA PHE A 24 -1.67 4.62 -15.49
C PHE A 24 -1.11 3.20 -15.59
N ASN A 25 -1.58 2.44 -16.56
CA ASN A 25 -1.09 1.09 -16.83
C ASN A 25 -0.66 0.92 -18.30
N ARG A 26 0.56 0.39 -18.47
CA ARG A 26 1.03 -0.23 -19.71
C ARG A 26 1.67 -1.60 -19.43
N GLY A 27 0.90 -2.66 -19.64
CA GLY A 27 1.39 -4.03 -19.50
C GLY A 27 1.64 -4.36 -18.03
N ASN A 28 2.90 -4.68 -17.69
CA ASN A 28 3.33 -4.90 -16.30
C ASN A 28 3.92 -3.64 -15.64
N ILE A 29 3.87 -2.49 -16.32
CA ILE A 29 4.38 -1.22 -15.80
C ILE A 29 3.20 -0.33 -15.38
N TYR A 30 3.31 0.21 -14.18
CA TYR A 30 2.35 1.15 -13.59
C TYR A 30 3.05 2.45 -13.25
N VAL A 31 2.37 3.57 -13.49
CA VAL A 31 2.83 4.92 -13.09
C VAL A 31 1.73 5.51 -12.22
N MET A 32 2.11 6.00 -11.05
CA MET A 32 1.23 6.52 -10.01
C MET A 32 1.94 7.65 -9.27
N ASP A 33 1.18 8.57 -8.70
CA ASP A 33 1.71 9.72 -7.93
C ASP A 33 1.73 9.49 -6.42
N ASN A 34 1.05 8.44 -5.93
CA ASN A 34 1.03 8.07 -4.51
C ASN A 34 1.22 6.56 -4.34
N HIS A 35 2.09 6.15 -3.41
CA HIS A 35 2.48 4.75 -3.21
C HIS A 35 1.32 3.84 -2.77
N LEU A 36 0.26 4.39 -2.16
CA LEU A 36 -0.91 3.59 -1.77
C LEU A 36 -1.51 2.80 -2.94
N ALA A 37 -1.39 3.33 -4.16
CA ALA A 37 -1.89 2.66 -5.36
C ALA A 37 -1.14 1.37 -5.71
N ALA A 38 0.08 1.16 -5.18
CA ALA A 38 0.81 -0.08 -5.37
C ALA A 38 0.05 -1.26 -4.72
N ALA A 39 -0.47 -1.08 -3.50
CA ALA A 39 -1.29 -2.11 -2.85
C ALA A 39 -2.55 -2.42 -3.66
N TYR A 40 -3.25 -1.40 -4.17
CA TYR A 40 -4.38 -1.61 -5.08
C TYR A 40 -3.97 -2.48 -6.26
N VAL A 41 -2.93 -2.10 -6.99
CA VAL A 41 -2.45 -2.83 -8.17
C VAL A 41 -2.09 -4.28 -7.82
N TRP A 42 -1.43 -4.52 -6.70
CA TRP A 42 -1.06 -5.87 -6.27
C TRP A 42 -2.28 -6.75 -6.04
N LEU A 43 -3.27 -6.24 -5.29
CA LEU A 43 -4.52 -6.97 -5.01
C LEU A 43 -5.32 -7.29 -6.29
N GLN A 44 -5.19 -6.46 -7.32
CA GLN A 44 -5.87 -6.66 -8.60
C GLN A 44 -5.16 -7.61 -9.56
N LYS A 45 -3.85 -7.82 -9.40
CA LYS A 45 -3.00 -8.43 -10.44
C LYS A 45 -2.19 -9.63 -9.98
N LEU A 46 -1.81 -9.68 -8.71
CA LEU A 46 -1.02 -10.77 -8.19
C LEU A 46 -1.94 -11.93 -7.79
N ASP A 47 -1.52 -13.12 -8.19
CA ASP A 47 -2.16 -14.36 -7.79
C ASP A 47 -1.82 -14.68 -6.32
N ALA A 48 -2.84 -14.80 -5.48
CA ALA A 48 -2.67 -15.11 -4.06
C ALA A 48 -2.02 -16.48 -3.81
N SER A 49 -2.08 -17.43 -4.75
CA SER A 49 -1.48 -18.76 -4.63
C SER A 49 0.01 -18.81 -4.99
N LYS A 50 0.57 -17.71 -5.52
CA LYS A 50 1.94 -17.66 -6.02
C LYS A 50 2.88 -16.92 -5.07
N ASP A 51 4.14 -17.31 -5.15
CA ASP A 51 5.25 -16.63 -4.49
C ASP A 51 5.84 -15.55 -5.40
N TYR A 52 6.13 -14.38 -4.81
CA TYR A 52 6.85 -13.30 -5.49
C TYR A 52 8.04 -12.83 -4.63
N ASN A 53 8.98 -12.15 -5.29
CA ASN A 53 10.03 -11.40 -4.63
C ASN A 53 9.70 -9.91 -4.74
N TYR A 54 10.14 -9.14 -3.76
CA TYR A 54 9.89 -7.72 -3.65
C TYR A 54 11.20 -6.93 -3.62
N PHE A 55 11.28 -5.89 -4.44
CA PHE A 55 12.42 -4.97 -4.50
C PHE A 55 11.89 -3.54 -4.42
N HIS A 56 12.19 -2.85 -3.33
CA HIS A 56 11.78 -1.47 -3.08
C HIS A 56 12.93 -0.52 -3.33
N ILE A 57 12.69 0.53 -4.13
CA ILE A 57 13.63 1.63 -4.31
C ILE A 57 12.86 2.90 -3.99
N ASP A 58 13.17 3.49 -2.85
CA ASP A 58 12.57 4.75 -2.42
C ASP A 58 13.47 5.44 -1.40
N GLN A 59 13.20 6.69 -1.07
CA GLN A 59 13.83 7.33 0.08
C GLN A 59 13.35 6.73 1.41
N HIS A 60 12.12 6.23 1.48
CA HIS A 60 11.47 5.68 2.68
C HIS A 60 11.31 4.17 2.59
N TYR A 61 11.19 3.52 3.75
CA TYR A 61 10.93 2.07 3.77
C TYR A 61 9.48 1.73 3.44
N ASP A 62 8.54 2.67 3.62
CA ASP A 62 7.09 2.48 3.52
C ASP A 62 6.56 1.28 4.35
N LEU A 63 7.16 1.13 5.54
CA LEU A 63 6.82 0.10 6.53
C LEU A 63 6.07 0.68 7.74
N GLY A 64 5.39 1.81 7.58
CA GLY A 64 4.61 2.50 8.60
C GLY A 64 3.64 1.57 9.34
N GLY A 65 3.58 1.76 10.66
CA GLY A 65 2.80 0.94 11.59
C GLY A 65 3.58 -0.25 12.16
N PRO A 66 3.39 -0.51 13.46
CA PRO A 66 2.80 -1.77 13.84
C PRO A 66 1.34 -1.49 14.19
N PHE A 67 0.41 -1.90 13.34
CA PHE A 67 -0.99 -1.93 13.76
C PHE A 67 -1.12 -3.05 14.80
N PRO A 68 -1.58 -2.75 16.03
CA PRO A 68 -1.89 -3.79 17.00
C PRO A 68 -2.80 -4.83 16.35
N LYS A 69 -2.57 -6.12 16.60
CA LYS A 69 -3.42 -7.21 16.06
C LYS A 69 -4.91 -6.98 16.34
N ASP A 70 -5.21 -6.32 17.45
CA ASP A 70 -6.57 -5.97 17.88
C ASP A 70 -7.18 -4.83 17.04
N LEU A 71 -6.34 -3.94 16.50
CA LEU A 71 -6.68 -2.91 15.52
C LEU A 71 -6.72 -3.47 14.10
N LEU A 72 -6.29 -4.72 13.89
CA LEU A 72 -6.29 -5.41 12.60
C LEU A 72 -7.50 -6.34 12.40
N GLY A 73 -8.38 -6.47 13.41
CA GLY A 73 -9.68 -7.15 13.38
C GLY A 73 -9.96 -8.05 12.16
N ASN A 74 -10.86 -7.61 11.28
CA ASN A 74 -11.26 -8.32 10.06
C ASN A 74 -10.48 -7.89 8.80
N TYR A 75 -9.43 -7.04 8.88
CA TYR A 75 -8.81 -6.50 7.65
C TYR A 75 -8.14 -7.54 6.76
N PRO A 76 -7.49 -8.60 7.27
CA PRO A 76 -6.98 -9.64 6.39
C PRO A 76 -8.09 -10.27 5.54
N LYS A 77 -9.27 -10.48 6.14
CA LYS A 77 -10.47 -10.93 5.45
C LYS A 77 -11.02 -9.85 4.51
N LEU A 78 -11.06 -8.58 4.91
CA LEU A 78 -11.48 -7.46 4.07
C LEU A 78 -10.58 -7.35 2.83
N ILE A 79 -9.27 -7.42 2.99
CA ILE A 79 -8.29 -7.31 1.91
C ILE A 79 -8.34 -8.55 1.01
N SER A 80 -8.51 -9.75 1.56
CA SER A 80 -8.66 -10.97 0.76
C SER A 80 -9.98 -11.00 -0.02
N ASP A 81 -11.09 -10.60 0.61
CA ASP A 81 -12.43 -10.62 0.01
C ASP A 81 -12.60 -9.52 -1.04
N ASN A 82 -11.81 -8.44 -0.95
CA ASN A 82 -11.87 -7.31 -1.87
C ASN A 82 -10.79 -7.36 -2.98
N GLN A 83 -10.22 -8.54 -3.26
CA GLN A 83 -9.63 -8.76 -4.59
C GLN A 83 -10.70 -8.46 -5.64
N LYS A 84 -10.42 -7.54 -6.57
CA LYS A 84 -11.37 -7.01 -7.59
C LYS A 84 -12.27 -5.85 -7.17
N MET A 85 -12.01 -5.21 -6.03
CA MET A 85 -12.61 -3.90 -5.70
C MET A 85 -12.18 -2.82 -6.71
N ASP A 86 -13.03 -1.82 -6.96
CA ASP A 86 -12.66 -0.66 -7.78
C ASP A 86 -11.73 0.30 -7.03
N LEU A 87 -11.09 1.22 -7.75
CA LEU A 87 -10.06 2.09 -7.19
C LEU A 87 -10.61 3.06 -6.14
N ASP A 88 -11.78 3.64 -6.35
CA ASP A 88 -12.33 4.66 -5.45
C ASP A 88 -12.76 4.00 -4.13
N SER A 89 -13.42 2.84 -4.20
CA SER A 89 -13.75 2.03 -3.03
C SER A 89 -12.50 1.62 -2.24
N PHE A 90 -11.39 1.29 -2.92
CA PHE A 90 -10.12 0.95 -2.26
C PHE A 90 -9.52 2.15 -1.50
N ILE A 91 -9.50 3.32 -2.14
CA ILE A 91 -8.97 4.56 -1.55
C ILE A 91 -9.83 4.99 -0.35
N ASP A 92 -11.14 4.74 -0.38
CA ASP A 92 -12.06 5.12 0.69
C ASP A 92 -12.08 4.13 1.88
N LEU A 93 -11.32 3.03 1.82
CA LEU A 93 -11.15 2.12 2.95
C LEU A 93 -10.59 2.87 4.15
N LYS A 94 -11.20 2.67 5.32
CA LYS A 94 -10.83 3.31 6.59
C LYS A 94 -10.67 2.27 7.67
N PHE A 95 -9.92 2.62 8.71
CA PHE A 95 -9.91 1.79 9.90
C PHE A 95 -11.31 1.74 10.55
N GLU A 96 -11.92 0.56 10.60
CA GLU A 96 -12.98 0.17 11.53
C GLU A 96 -12.45 0.26 12.98
N GLY A 97 -13.00 1.18 13.77
CA GLY A 97 -12.56 1.44 15.13
C GLY A 97 -13.05 2.78 15.68
N ASN A 98 -12.39 3.28 16.74
CA ASN A 98 -12.74 4.53 17.43
C ASN A 98 -13.05 5.66 16.42
N PRO A 99 -14.24 6.30 16.49
CA PRO A 99 -14.64 7.38 15.58
C PRO A 99 -13.64 8.56 15.49
N LEU A 100 -12.79 8.75 16.51
CA LEU A 100 -11.73 9.76 16.54
C LEU A 100 -10.52 9.41 15.65
N HIS A 101 -10.41 8.17 15.16
CA HIS A 101 -9.30 7.68 14.34
C HIS A 101 -9.77 7.08 13.01
N ARG A 102 -10.81 7.65 12.39
CA ARG A 102 -11.24 7.30 11.01
C ARG A 102 -10.22 7.82 9.98
N CYS A 103 -8.98 7.33 10.05
CA CYS A 103 -7.98 7.55 9.01
C CYS A 103 -8.14 6.51 7.89
N GLN A 104 -7.65 6.89 6.70
CA GLN A 104 -7.58 5.99 5.57
C GLN A 104 -6.73 4.75 5.93
N LEU A 105 -7.19 3.58 5.51
CA LEU A 105 -6.55 2.30 5.79
C LEU A 105 -5.18 2.23 5.11
N PHE A 106 -5.17 2.33 3.78
CA PHE A 106 -3.96 2.39 2.98
C PHE A 106 -3.49 3.82 2.84
N GLN A 107 -2.25 4.08 3.21
CA GLN A 107 -1.58 5.37 3.10
C GLN A 107 -0.25 5.17 2.37
N TRP A 108 0.36 6.29 1.96
CA TRP A 108 1.66 6.34 1.30
C TRP A 108 2.78 5.55 2.01
N ASP A 109 2.74 5.46 3.35
CA ASP A 109 3.82 4.90 4.16
C ASP A 109 3.54 3.50 4.72
N ASN A 110 2.32 2.95 4.61
CA ASN A 110 1.92 1.73 5.35
C ASN A 110 1.50 0.55 4.46
N TYR A 111 1.39 0.77 3.15
CA TYR A 111 0.78 -0.18 2.22
C TYR A 111 1.54 -1.51 2.13
N ILE A 112 2.87 -1.49 2.23
CA ILE A 112 3.70 -2.70 2.23
C ILE A 112 3.38 -3.55 3.46
N SER A 113 3.43 -2.94 4.65
CA SER A 113 3.16 -3.63 5.91
C SER A 113 1.76 -4.26 5.93
N LEU A 114 0.74 -3.57 5.42
CA LEU A 114 -0.62 -4.09 5.35
C LEU A 114 -0.74 -5.28 4.39
N VAL A 115 -0.20 -5.17 3.17
CA VAL A 115 -0.28 -6.28 2.19
C VAL A 115 0.54 -7.49 2.66
N TYR A 116 1.71 -7.27 3.28
CA TYR A 116 2.54 -8.34 3.82
C TYR A 116 1.83 -9.19 4.88
N GLN A 117 0.99 -8.58 5.72
CA GLN A 117 0.25 -9.32 6.74
C GLN A 117 -0.79 -10.29 6.16
N VAL A 118 -1.28 -10.03 4.94
CA VAL A 118 -2.30 -10.85 4.28
C VAL A 118 -1.67 -11.84 3.30
N PHE A 119 -0.65 -11.39 2.56
CA PHE A 119 0.03 -12.18 1.55
C PHE A 119 1.55 -12.20 1.78
N PRO A 120 2.05 -12.78 2.90
CA PRO A 120 3.47 -12.80 3.20
C PRO A 120 4.31 -13.50 2.10
N GLN A 121 3.71 -14.45 1.39
CA GLN A 121 4.31 -15.18 0.27
C GLN A 121 4.65 -14.27 -0.94
N TRP A 122 4.00 -13.11 -1.08
CA TRP A 122 4.35 -12.14 -2.11
C TRP A 122 5.68 -11.42 -1.83
N PHE A 123 6.24 -11.58 -0.62
CA PHE A 123 7.46 -10.93 -0.15
C PHE A 123 8.54 -11.95 0.24
N LYS A 124 8.61 -13.09 -0.47
CA LYS A 124 9.50 -14.23 -0.14
C LYS A 124 10.96 -13.84 0.03
N ARG A 125 11.46 -13.03 -0.91
CA ARG A 125 12.69 -12.25 -0.74
C ARG A 125 12.33 -10.79 -0.86
N ARG A 126 12.80 -9.99 0.08
CA ARG A 126 12.54 -8.55 0.14
C ARG A 126 13.86 -7.81 0.22
N ILE A 127 14.10 -6.90 -0.72
CA ILE A 127 15.29 -6.05 -0.74
C ILE A 127 14.82 -4.61 -0.76
N PHE A 128 15.38 -3.80 0.13
CA PHE A 128 15.09 -2.38 0.23
C PHE A 128 16.36 -1.62 -0.12
N SER A 129 16.30 -0.83 -1.19
CA SER A 129 17.34 0.11 -1.59
C SER A 129 16.90 1.51 -1.16
N CYS A 130 16.86 1.73 0.15
CA CYS A 130 16.44 3.00 0.73
C CYS A 130 17.66 3.82 1.16
N HIS A 131 17.79 5.05 0.63
CA HIS A 131 18.92 5.90 1.00
C HIS A 131 18.62 6.63 2.32
N GLY A 132 19.00 6.01 3.44
CA GLY A 132 19.48 6.67 4.65
C GLY A 132 18.72 7.87 5.23
N TYR A 133 17.43 8.07 4.94
CA TYR A 133 16.64 9.02 5.71
C TYR A 133 16.65 8.54 7.16
N ARG A 134 17.09 9.42 8.06
CA ARG A 134 17.46 9.10 9.44
C ARG A 134 16.26 8.58 10.21
N ASP A 135 16.06 7.26 10.20
CA ASP A 135 15.45 6.55 11.31
C ASP A 135 16.14 5.20 11.50
N ARG A 136 17.36 5.26 12.06
CA ARG A 136 18.16 4.09 12.44
C ARG A 136 17.55 3.27 13.59
N HIS A 137 16.29 3.51 13.97
CA HIS A 137 15.67 2.82 15.10
C HIS A 137 14.58 1.80 14.75
N LEU A 138 14.13 1.70 13.49
CA LEU A 138 13.05 0.76 13.12
C LEU A 138 13.50 -0.38 12.19
N ALA A 139 14.55 -0.16 11.38
CA ALA A 139 15.04 -1.20 10.47
C ALA A 139 15.65 -2.43 11.17
N SER A 140 16.06 -2.30 12.45
CA SER A 140 16.63 -3.41 13.23
C SER A 140 15.61 -4.16 14.10
N TYR A 141 14.36 -3.67 14.20
CA TYR A 141 13.33 -4.27 15.08
C TYR A 141 12.05 -4.69 14.36
N ALA A 142 11.84 -4.28 13.11
CA ALA A 142 10.67 -4.66 12.33
C ALA A 142 10.99 -5.82 11.37
N TYR A 143 11.05 -7.03 11.91
CA TYR A 143 10.97 -8.34 11.23
C TYR A 143 12.26 -9.18 11.16
N PRO A 144 12.14 -10.51 11.38
CA PRO A 144 13.24 -11.49 11.32
C PRO A 144 13.83 -11.65 9.92
#